data_AF-A0A924IWG8-F1
#
_entry.id   AF-A0A924IWG8-F1
#
_cell.length_a   1.000
_cell.length_b   1.000
_cell.length_c   1.000
_cell.angle_alpha   90.00
_cell.angle_beta   90.00
_cell.angle_gamma   90.00
#
_symmetry.space_group_name_H-M   'P 1'
#
loop_
_entity.id
_entity.type
_entity.pdbx_description
1 polymer ?
#
loop_
_entity_poly.entity_id
_entity_poly.type
_entity_poly.pdbx_seq_one_letter_code
_entity_poly.pdbx_strand_id
1 'polypeptide(L)' 'MSINPQFTYDKTGHPVGVFLPIEEWNQVSEALHLEIPDWQKKLLDNRLAQYHKNTDDTLDWDEIALKMKQEDKTV' A
#
# COMPACT_ATOMS: atom_id res chain seq x y z
N MET A 1 0.40 -14.30 -18.04
CA MET A 1 1.22 -14.28 -16.81
C MET A 1 1.38 -15.73 -16.38
N SER A 2 2.60 -16.25 -16.24
CA SER A 2 2.83 -17.66 -15.94
C SER A 2 3.80 -17.76 -14.78
N ILE A 3 3.26 -18.00 -13.59
CA ILE A 3 4.00 -18.35 -12.37
C ILE A 3 4.20 -19.87 -12.42
N ASN A 4 5.40 -20.37 -12.11
CA ASN A 4 5.68 -21.80 -12.10
C ASN A 4 6.19 -22.26 -10.73
N PRO A 5 5.28 -22.42 -9.74
CA PRO A 5 5.66 -22.79 -8.40
C PRO A 5 6.23 -24.21 -8.36
N GLN A 6 7.34 -24.39 -7.65
CA GLN A 6 7.89 -25.71 -7.36
C GLN A 6 7.47 -26.15 -5.97
N PHE A 7 7.10 -27.41 -5.80
CA PHE A 7 6.62 -27.94 -4.51
C PHE A 7 7.66 -28.86 -3.88
N THR A 8 7.80 -28.78 -2.57
CA THR A 8 8.54 -29.76 -1.78
C THR A 8 7.55 -30.69 -1.08
N TYR A 9 7.95 -31.95 -0.90
CA TYR A 9 7.07 -32.99 -0.39
C TYR A 9 7.66 -33.68 0.84
N ASP A 10 6.80 -34.12 1.75
CA ASP A 10 7.20 -34.98 2.86
C ASP A 10 7.47 -36.43 2.42
N LYS A 11 7.89 -37.26 3.37
CA LYS A 11 8.16 -38.69 3.16
C LYS A 11 6.95 -39.51 2.72
N THR A 12 5.74 -38.96 2.86
CA THR A 12 4.47 -39.57 2.45
C THR A 12 3.93 -38.99 1.14
N GLY A 13 4.65 -38.06 0.51
CA GLY A 13 4.25 -37.42 -0.74
C GLY A 13 3.27 -36.26 -0.58
N HIS A 14 3.08 -35.74 0.63
CA HIS A 14 2.26 -34.53 0.84
C HIS A 14 3.09 -33.26 0.62
N PRO A 15 2.58 -32.26 -0.11
CA PRO A 15 3.28 -31.01 -0.30
C PRO A 15 3.40 -30.26 1.03
N VAL A 16 4.62 -29.87 1.39
CA VAL A 16 4.92 -29.17 2.67
C VAL A 16 5.47 -27.77 2.45
N GLY A 17 5.86 -27.41 1.23
CA GLY A 17 6.39 -26.10 0.92
C GLY A 17 6.27 -25.77 -0.56
N VAL A 18 6.37 -24.47 -0.83
CA VAL A 18 6.44 -23.93 -2.19
C VAL A 18 7.72 -23.12 -2.33
N PHE A 19 8.39 -23.27 -3.45
CA PHE A 19 9.53 -22.47 -3.85
C PHE A 19 9.13 -21.63 -5.05
N LEU A 20 9.32 -20.32 -4.91
CA LEU A 20 9.11 -19.33 -5.94
C LEU A 20 10.38 -18.46 -6.07
N PRO A 21 10.88 -18.22 -7.28
CA PRO A 21 11.88 -17.18 -7.51
C PRO A 21 11.40 -15.83 -6.97
N ILE A 22 12.34 -15.00 -6.49
CA ILE A 22 11.99 -13.71 -5.87
C ILE A 22 11.22 -12.78 -6.82
N GLU A 23 11.51 -12.84 -8.11
CA GLU A 23 10.80 -12.07 -9.14
C GLU A 23 9.34 -12.48 -9.26
N GLU A 24 9.05 -13.79 -9.22
CA GLU A 24 7.68 -14.31 -9.25
C GLU A 24 6.94 -14.01 -7.94
N TRP A 25 7.63 -14.10 -6.80
CA TRP A 25 7.07 -13.72 -5.50
C TRP A 25 6.68 -12.25 -5.46
N ASN A 26 7.54 -11.35 -5.95
CA ASN A 26 7.26 -9.91 -5.96
C ASN A 26 6.00 -9.61 -6.79
N GLN A 27 5.87 -10.21 -7.97
CA GLN A 27 4.68 -10.06 -8.82
C GLN A 27 3.39 -10.54 -8.15
N VAL A 28 3.43 -11.69 -7.46
CA VAL A 28 2.30 -12.20 -6.69
C VAL A 28 1.98 -11.28 -5.52
N SER A 29 3.00 -10.83 -4.80
CA SER A 29 2.83 -9.96 -3.64
C SER A 29 2.24 -8.62 -4.03
N GLU A 30 2.65 -8.02 -5.15
CA GLU A 30 2.07 -6.79 -5.68
C GLU A 30 0.59 -6.97 -6.04
N ALA A 31 0.23 -8.10 -6.66
CA ALA A 31 -1.17 -8.41 -6.97
C ALA A 31 -2.01 -8.67 -5.71
N LEU A 32 -1.41 -9.21 -4.65
CA LEU A 32 -2.08 -9.46 -3.36
C LEU A 32 -2.18 -8.19 -2.49
N HIS A 33 -1.36 -7.17 -2.72
CA HIS A 33 -1.42 -5.88 -2.01
C HIS A 33 -2.56 -4.96 -2.49
N LEU A 34 -3.54 -5.46 -3.24
CA LEU A 34 -4.56 -4.63 -3.88
C LEU A 34 -5.78 -4.29 -3.02
N GLU A 35 -5.90 -4.81 -1.79
CA GLU A 35 -6.96 -4.37 -0.89
C GLU A 35 -6.50 -3.27 0.06
N ILE A 36 -6.84 -2.03 -0.30
CA ILE A 36 -6.84 -0.90 0.63
C ILE A 36 -7.74 -1.27 1.83
N PRO A 37 -7.23 -1.25 3.07
CA PRO A 37 -8.03 -1.55 4.25
C PRO A 37 -9.24 -0.63 4.37
N ASP A 38 -10.36 -1.14 4.90
CA ASP A 38 -11.61 -0.38 4.98
C ASP A 38 -11.51 0.91 5.80
N TRP A 39 -10.61 0.96 6.79
CA TRP A 39 -10.38 2.19 7.54
C TRP A 39 -9.76 3.30 6.67
N GLN A 40 -8.91 2.96 5.70
CA GLN A 40 -8.33 3.93 4.76
C GLN A 40 -9.40 4.45 3.80
N LYS A 41 -10.27 3.55 3.29
CA LYS A 41 -11.43 3.95 2.46
C LYS A 41 -12.35 4.91 3.22
N LYS A 42 -12.72 4.56 4.46
CA LYS A 42 -13.55 5.42 5.33
C LYS A 42 -12.91 6.76 5.63
N LEU A 43 -11.58 6.80 5.81
CA LEU A 43 -10.86 8.05 6.02
C LEU A 43 -10.97 8.96 4.79
N LEU A 44 -10.80 8.40 3.58
CA LEU A 44 -10.97 9.14 2.32
C LEU A 44 -12.40 9.64 2.16
N ASP A 45 -13.40 8.80 2.40
CA ASP A 45 -14.82 9.18 2.32
C ASP A 45 -15.14 10.34 3.27
N ASN A 46 -14.64 10.28 4.51
CA ASN A 46 -14.81 11.35 5.49
C ASN A 46 -14.13 12.66 5.05
N ARG A 47 -12.91 12.57 4.52
CA ARG A 47 -12.15 13.73 4.04
C ARG A 47 -12.86 14.41 2.87
N LEU A 48 -13.35 13.62 1.91
CA LEU A 48 -14.13 14.10 0.77
C LEU A 48 -15.45 14.74 1.23
N ALA A 49 -16.17 14.12 2.15
CA ALA A 49 -17.40 14.67 2.70
C ALA A 49 -17.17 16.00 3.43
N GLN A 50 -16.06 16.14 4.16
CA GLN A 50 -15.67 17.40 4.80
C GLN A 50 -15.36 18.48 3.76
N TYR A 51 -14.56 18.16 2.76
CA TYR A 51 -14.22 19.06 1.66
C TYR A 51 -15.48 19.56 0.91
N HIS A 52 -16.40 18.66 0.59
CA HIS A 52 -17.64 19.04 -0.09
C HIS A 52 -18.58 19.90 0.78
N LYS A 53 -18.51 19.78 2.11
CA LYS A 53 -19.27 20.63 3.03
C LYS A 53 -18.63 22.01 3.21
N ASN A 54 -17.30 22.09 3.19
CA ASN A 54 -16.56 23.32 3.32
C ASN A 54 -15.29 23.28 2.47
N THR A 55 -15.35 23.85 1.27
CA THR A 55 -14.22 23.86 0.33
C THR A 55 -13.05 24.73 0.81
N ASP A 56 -13.32 25.67 1.72
CA ASP A 56 -12.32 26.56 2.30
C ASP A 56 -11.57 25.91 3.48
N ASP A 57 -12.03 24.75 3.97
CA ASP A 57 -11.33 23.93 4.98
C ASP A 57 -10.27 23.03 4.31
N THR A 58 -9.44 23.64 3.48
CA THR A 58 -8.29 23.00 2.87
C THR A 58 -7.02 23.77 3.18
N LEU A 59 -5.92 23.03 3.28
CA LEU A 59 -4.60 23.64 3.43
C LEU A 59 -4.05 23.94 2.04
N ASP A 60 -3.50 25.14 1.86
CA ASP A 60 -2.73 25.47 0.67
C ASP A 60 -1.42 24.68 0.69
N TRP A 61 -1.21 23.87 -0.35
CA TRP A 61 -0.04 23.02 -0.45
C TRP A 61 1.27 23.82 -0.52
N ASP A 62 1.27 24.97 -1.20
CA ASP A 62 2.46 25.81 -1.32
C ASP A 62 2.84 26.42 0.03
N GLU A 63 1.85 26.80 0.84
CA GLU A 63 2.06 27.30 2.20
C GLU A 63 2.66 26.23 3.12
N ILE A 64 2.13 25.01 3.07
CA ILE A 64 2.62 23.87 3.87
C ILE A 64 4.03 23.45 3.44
N ALA A 65 4.27 23.34 2.14
CA ALA A 65 5.59 22.97 1.61
C ALA A 65 6.67 24.00 1.97
N LEU A 66 6.30 25.30 2.03
CA LEU A 66 7.20 26.35 2.47
C LEU A 66 7.53 26.23 3.97
N LYS A 67 6.54 25.98 4.83
CA LYS A 67 6.72 25.79 6.28
C LYS A 67 7.63 24.60 6.60
N MET A 68 7.40 23.45 5.96
CA MET A 68 8.21 22.25 6.17
C MET A 68 9.69 22.45 5.80
N LYS A 69 9.97 23.18 4.70
CA LYS A 69 11.35 23.52 4.30
C LYS A 69 12.05 24.49 5.26
N GLN A 70 11.30 25.24 6.06
CA GLN A 70 11.86 26.13 7.08
C GLN A 70 12.17 25.37 8.37
N GLU A 71 11.32 24.42 8.76
CA GLU A 71 11.53 23.54 9.91
C GLU A 71 12.78 22.65 9.74
N ASP A 72 13.03 22.12 8.55
CA ASP A 72 14.24 21.34 8.22
C ASP A 72 15.55 22.14 8.29
N LYS A 73 15.48 23.49 8.27
CA LYS A 73 16.67 24.36 8.37
C LYS A 73 16.99 24.79 9.80
N THR A 74 16.13 24.44 10.75
CA THR A 74 16.24 24.80 12.17
C THR A 74 16.68 23.65 13.07
N VAL A 75 16.99 22.48 12.50
CA VAL A 75 17.53 21.29 13.19
C VAL A 75 18.98 21.05 12.77
#